data_AF-A0A661WE30-F1
#
_entry.id   AF-A0A661WE30-F1
#
_cell.length_a   1.000
_cell.length_b   1.000
_cell.length_c   1.000
_cell.angle_alpha   90.00
_cell.angle_beta   90.00
_cell.angle_gamma   90.00
#
_symmetry.space_group_name_H-M   'P 1'
#
loop_
_entity.id
_entity.type
_entity.pdbx_description
1 polymer ?
#
loop_
_entity_poly.entity_id
_entity_poly.type
_entity_poly.pdbx_seq_one_letter_code
_entity_poly.pdbx_strand_id
1 'polypeptide(L)'
;ISLLERYPVLAWNWDGHVRWVDKNGVAFEPLDEGLDVVQVKSAMLPPTVEDRFVDPRLVDSVAALAGYIPENVNLVYDPEHGLGWEDARGWIVYFGFNDDDAEQKMNVYQSLVKYLEGKRITPRMINVEFIDSPYFRMEQ
;
A
#
# COMPACT_ATOMS: atom_id res chain seq x y z
N ILE A 1 36.03 -4.90 5.84
CA ILE A 1 34.75 -4.24 5.48
C ILE A 1 33.77 -5.37 5.24
N SER A 2 32.80 -5.60 6.13
CA SER A 2 31.73 -6.58 5.89
C SER A 2 30.63 -5.86 5.11
N LEU A 3 30.39 -6.31 3.89
CA LEU A 3 29.21 -5.90 3.12
C LEU A 3 28.01 -6.56 3.79
N LEU A 4 27.19 -5.80 4.50
CA LEU A 4 25.91 -6.31 5.01
C LEU A 4 24.95 -6.28 3.82
N GLU A 5 24.63 -7.46 3.29
CA GLU A 5 23.63 -7.60 2.22
C GLU A 5 22.29 -7.06 2.73
N ARG A 6 21.68 -6.14 1.99
CA ARG A 6 20.38 -5.55 2.33
C ARG A 6 19.28 -6.39 1.69
N TYR A 7 18.30 -6.77 2.49
CA TYR A 7 17.12 -7.49 2.01
C TYR A 7 16.01 -6.49 1.70
N PRO A 8 15.40 -6.56 0.50
CA PRO A 8 14.28 -5.69 0.14
C PRO A 8 13.05 -6.13 0.95
N VAL A 9 12.27 -5.15 1.41
CA VAL A 9 10.95 -5.39 1.99
C VAL A 9 9.84 -4.85 1.09
N LEU A 10 10.13 -3.83 0.29
CA LEU A 10 9.24 -3.33 -0.74
C LEU A 10 10.03 -2.85 -1.97
N ALA A 11 9.34 -2.79 -3.09
CA ALA A 11 9.78 -2.16 -4.32
C ALA A 11 8.89 -0.95 -4.58
N TRP A 12 9.47 0.25 -4.52
CA TRP A 12 8.76 1.47 -4.87
C TRP A 12 8.83 1.66 -6.39
N ASN A 13 7.67 1.67 -7.05
CA ASN A 13 7.53 1.84 -8.48
C ASN A 13 6.84 3.18 -8.79
N TRP A 14 7.55 4.06 -9.49
CA TRP A 14 7.02 5.36 -9.91
C TRP A 14 7.53 5.70 -11.32
N ASP A 15 6.63 6.11 -12.21
CA ASP A 15 6.97 6.55 -13.57
C ASP A 15 7.93 5.60 -14.32
N GLY A 16 7.73 4.29 -14.17
CA GLY A 16 8.58 3.25 -14.78
C GLY A 16 9.94 3.03 -14.11
N HIS A 17 10.29 3.81 -13.08
CA HIS A 17 11.44 3.60 -12.22
C HIS A 17 11.11 2.67 -11.05
N VAL A 18 12.09 1.86 -10.65
CA VAL A 18 11.97 0.98 -9.49
C VAL A 18 13.17 1.17 -8.56
N ARG A 19 12.89 1.21 -7.25
CA ARG A 19 13.88 1.13 -6.18
C ARG A 19 13.45 0.08 -5.17
N TRP A 20 14.37 -0.80 -4.81
CA TRP A 20 14.17 -1.67 -3.66
C TRP A 20 14.50 -0.92 -2.39
N VAL A 21 13.71 -1.16 -1.36
CA VAL A 21 13.79 -0.45 -0.08
C VAL A 21 13.85 -1.50 1.03
N ASP A 22 14.78 -1.32 1.96
CA ASP A 22 14.87 -2.18 3.14
C ASP A 22 13.97 -1.70 4.30
N LYS A 23 13.89 -2.48 5.38
CA LYS A 23 13.08 -2.16 6.56
C LYS A 23 13.39 -0.82 7.21
N ASN A 24 14.55 -0.22 6.94
CA ASN A 24 14.96 1.07 7.51
C ASN A 24 14.71 2.22 6.52
N GLY A 25 14.02 1.99 5.40
CA GLY A 25 13.72 3.03 4.42
C GLY A 25 14.89 3.35 3.48
N VAL A 26 15.94 2.52 3.45
CA VAL A 26 17.10 2.77 2.57
C VAL A 26 16.87 2.13 1.21
N ALA A 27 16.97 2.93 0.16
CA ALA A 27 16.85 2.47 -1.21
C ALA A 27 18.17 1.92 -1.78
N PHE A 28 18.05 0.94 -2.66
CA PHE A 28 19.15 0.36 -3.42
C PHE A 28 18.64 -0.17 -4.77
N GLU A 29 19.56 -0.44 -5.70
CA GLU A 29 19.21 -0.99 -7.01
C GLU A 29 18.70 -2.43 -6.87
N PRO A 30 17.65 -2.81 -7.62
CA PRO A 30 17.25 -4.21 -7.76
C PRO A 30 18.41 -5.06 -8.27
N LEU A 31 18.67 -6.18 -7.59
CA LEU A 31 19.79 -7.08 -7.91
C LEU A 31 19.34 -8.33 -8.67
N ASP A 32 18.14 -8.84 -8.36
CA ASP A 32 17.58 -10.06 -8.93
C ASP A 32 16.08 -9.87 -9.22
N GLU A 33 15.65 -10.02 -10.47
CA GLU A 33 14.24 -9.91 -10.83
C GLU A 33 13.39 -11.08 -10.28
N GLY A 34 14.01 -12.14 -9.76
CA GLY A 34 13.33 -13.33 -9.23
C GLY A 34 12.88 -13.24 -7.75
N LEU A 35 13.24 -12.16 -7.04
CA LEU A 35 12.77 -11.97 -5.67
C LEU A 35 11.33 -11.45 -5.65
N ASP A 36 10.45 -12.17 -4.95
CA ASP A 36 9.10 -11.69 -4.67
C ASP A 36 9.17 -10.61 -3.59
N VAL A 37 8.87 -9.38 -4.00
CA VAL A 37 8.97 -8.18 -3.17
C VAL A 37 7.65 -7.44 -3.28
N VAL A 38 7.12 -6.98 -2.14
CA VAL A 38 5.88 -6.19 -2.10
C VAL A 38 6.03 -4.97 -3.01
N GLN A 39 5.20 -4.91 -4.05
CA GLN A 39 5.21 -3.80 -4.98
C GLN A 39 4.33 -2.67 -4.46
N VAL A 40 4.87 -1.46 -4.39
CA VAL A 40 4.12 -0.24 -4.08
C VAL A 40 4.19 0.67 -5.30
N LYS A 41 3.04 0.87 -5.96
CA LYS A 41 2.90 1.76 -7.11
C LYS A 41 2.52 3.16 -6.64
N SER A 42 3.16 4.17 -7.20
CA SER A 42 2.81 5.57 -6.97
C SER A 42 3.09 6.41 -8.21
N ALA A 43 2.34 7.51 -8.37
CA ALA A 43 2.64 8.51 -9.38
C ALA A 43 3.88 9.36 -9.03
N MET A 44 4.39 9.27 -7.81
CA MET A 44 5.48 10.11 -7.33
C MET A 44 6.46 9.37 -6.43
N LEU A 45 7.54 10.08 -6.07
CA LEU A 45 8.49 9.63 -5.07
C LEU A 45 7.80 9.46 -3.70
N PRO A 46 8.31 8.54 -2.86
CA PRO A 46 7.77 8.33 -1.52
C PRO A 46 8.04 9.55 -0.62
N PRO A 47 7.29 9.70 0.48
CA PRO A 47 7.67 10.58 1.57
C PRO A 47 9.05 10.19 2.11
N THR A 48 10.02 11.07 1.96
CA THR A 48 11.39 10.89 2.46
C THR A 48 11.52 11.48 3.87
N VAL A 49 12.30 10.85 4.74
CA VAL A 49 12.64 11.39 6.07
C VAL A 49 14.14 11.27 6.30
N GLU A 50 14.79 12.37 6.67
CA GLU A 50 16.26 12.42 6.81
C GLU A 50 16.98 11.83 5.57
N ASP A 51 17.99 10.98 5.78
CA ASP A 51 18.74 10.27 4.75
C ASP A 51 18.04 8.96 4.29
N ARG A 52 16.70 8.86 4.40
CA ARG A 52 15.91 7.71 3.96
C ARG A 52 15.09 8.05 2.72
N PHE A 53 15.08 7.11 1.78
CA PHE A 53 14.27 7.21 0.57
C PHE A 53 12.80 7.06 0.88
N VAL A 54 12.44 6.16 1.80
CA VAL A 54 11.07 6.01 2.32
C VAL A 54 11.09 6.22 3.83
N ASP A 55 10.08 6.90 4.38
CA ASP A 55 9.86 6.91 5.83
C ASP A 55 9.74 5.48 6.37
N PRO A 56 10.57 5.05 7.34
CA PRO A 56 10.48 3.71 7.93
C PRO A 56 9.09 3.36 8.47
N ARG A 57 8.33 4.37 8.94
CA ARG A 57 6.93 4.14 9.39
C ARG A 57 6.04 3.72 8.23
N LEU A 58 6.23 4.30 7.05
CA LEU A 58 5.50 3.89 5.85
C LEU A 58 5.92 2.47 5.41
N VAL A 59 7.18 2.10 5.61
CA VAL A 59 7.66 0.74 5.35
C VAL A 59 6.96 -0.27 6.26
N ASP A 60 6.82 0.04 7.56
CA ASP A 60 6.08 -0.80 8.51
C ASP A 60 4.60 -0.91 8.10
N SER A 61 3.99 0.20 7.69
CA SER A 61 2.59 0.20 7.24
C SER A 61 2.36 -0.58 5.95
N VAL A 62 3.31 -0.53 5.01
CA VAL A 62 3.29 -1.37 3.80
C VAL A 62 3.36 -2.85 4.18
N ALA A 63 4.26 -3.24 5.08
CA ALA A 63 4.39 -4.62 5.52
C ALA A 63 3.13 -5.13 6.24
N ALA A 64 2.53 -4.31 7.10
CA ALA A 64 1.28 -4.64 7.77
C ALA A 64 0.14 -4.85 6.77
N LEU A 65 -0.02 -3.95 5.78
CA LEU A 65 -1.09 -4.03 4.80
C LEU A 65 -0.89 -5.19 3.80
N ALA A 66 0.36 -5.45 3.41
CA ALA A 66 0.72 -6.57 2.54
C ALA A 66 0.27 -7.92 3.13
N GLY A 67 0.27 -8.07 4.45
CA GLY A 67 -0.22 -9.27 5.13
C GLY A 67 -1.71 -9.58 4.93
N TYR A 68 -2.50 -8.63 4.43
CA TYR A 68 -3.94 -8.81 4.18
C TYR A 68 -4.32 -9.00 2.71
N ILE A 69 -3.39 -8.78 1.78
CA ILE A 69 -3.66 -8.87 0.34
C ILE A 69 -2.99 -10.11 -0.27
N PRO A 70 -3.54 -10.67 -1.36
CA PRO A 70 -2.87 -11.74 -2.10
C PRO A 70 -1.51 -11.29 -2.69
N GLU A 71 -0.58 -12.23 -2.85
CA GLU A 71 0.79 -11.97 -3.38
C GLU A 71 0.80 -11.27 -4.75
N ASN A 72 -0.23 -11.48 -5.58
CA ASN A 72 -0.32 -10.88 -6.91
C ASN A 72 -0.99 -9.50 -6.94
N VAL A 73 -1.34 -8.93 -5.79
CA VAL A 73 -1.92 -7.60 -5.67
C VAL A 73 -0.82 -6.62 -5.29
N ASN A 74 -0.69 -5.56 -6.09
CA ASN A 74 0.23 -4.48 -5.79
C ASN A 74 -0.46 -3.48 -4.86
N LEU A 75 0.28 -2.96 -3.89
CA LEU A 75 -0.16 -1.79 -3.14
C LEU A 75 -0.03 -0.54 -4.01
N VAL A 76 -0.85 0.44 -3.67
CA VAL A 76 -0.83 1.79 -4.23
C VAL A 76 -0.56 2.76 -3.09
N TYR A 77 0.24 3.78 -3.35
CA TYR A 77 0.36 4.93 -2.47
C TYR A 77 -0.15 6.18 -3.20
N ASP A 78 -1.06 6.87 -2.55
CA ASP A 78 -1.58 8.18 -2.96
C ASP A 78 -1.23 9.23 -1.88
N PRO A 79 -0.78 10.44 -2.24
CA PRO A 79 -0.41 11.45 -1.25
C PRO A 79 -1.60 12.05 -0.48
N GLU A 80 -2.82 11.97 -1.04
CA GLU A 80 -4.04 12.48 -0.40
C GLU A 80 -4.72 11.41 0.45
N HIS A 81 -4.57 10.13 0.09
CA HIS A 81 -5.29 9.02 0.72
C HIS A 81 -4.41 7.95 1.39
N GLY A 82 -3.09 8.02 1.20
CA GLY A 82 -2.14 7.08 1.77
C GLY A 82 -2.10 5.74 1.03
N LEU A 83 -1.89 4.67 1.79
CA LEU A 83 -1.79 3.31 1.28
C LEU A 83 -3.14 2.73 0.90
N GLY A 84 -3.13 1.90 -0.13
CA GLY A 84 -4.30 1.21 -0.63
C GLY A 84 -3.94 0.10 -1.62
N TRP A 85 -4.95 -0.44 -2.29
CA TRP A 85 -4.74 -1.34 -3.44
C TRP A 85 -5.94 -1.28 -4.40
N GLU A 86 -5.71 -1.81 -5.60
CA GLU A 86 -6.78 -2.10 -6.55
C GLU A 86 -7.39 -3.46 -6.24
N ASP A 87 -8.64 -3.47 -5.79
CA ASP A 87 -9.38 -4.70 -5.58
C ASP A 87 -9.77 -5.33 -6.93
N ALA A 88 -9.81 -6.66 -6.99
CA ALA A 88 -10.17 -7.41 -8.20
C ALA A 88 -11.55 -7.05 -8.78
N ARG A 89 -12.42 -6.41 -7.99
CA ARG A 89 -13.72 -5.87 -8.42
C ARG A 89 -13.62 -4.56 -9.20
N GLY A 90 -12.43 -3.99 -9.35
CA GLY A 90 -12.17 -2.72 -10.04
C GLY A 90 -12.31 -1.49 -9.14
N TRP A 91 -12.19 -1.65 -7.83
CA TRP A 91 -12.25 -0.55 -6.85
C TRP A 91 -10.85 -0.17 -6.40
N ILE A 92 -10.62 1.10 -6.14
CA ILE A 92 -9.44 1.51 -5.35
C ILE A 92 -9.87 1.61 -3.89
N VAL A 93 -9.11 0.97 -3.00
CA VAL A 93 -9.41 0.95 -1.58
C VAL A 93 -8.26 1.59 -0.81
N TYR A 94 -8.53 2.61 0.01
CA TYR A 94 -7.53 3.33 0.79
C TYR A 94 -7.67 3.08 2.29
N PHE A 95 -6.54 2.88 2.97
CA PHE A 95 -6.41 2.58 4.41
C PHE A 95 -5.71 3.69 5.20
N GLY A 96 -5.25 4.75 4.52
CA GLY A 96 -4.57 5.88 5.14
C GLY A 96 -3.05 5.72 5.20
N PHE A 97 -2.42 6.53 6.04
CA PHE A 97 -0.97 6.72 6.05
C PHE A 97 -0.22 5.85 7.07
N ASN A 98 -0.94 5.04 7.85
CA ASN A 98 -0.37 4.22 8.92
C ASN A 98 -1.07 2.86 9.06
N ASP A 99 -0.47 1.99 9.85
CA ASP A 99 -0.97 0.65 10.22
C ASP A 99 -1.87 0.64 11.46
N ASP A 100 -2.21 1.82 11.99
CA ASP A 100 -3.12 1.92 13.13
C ASP A 100 -4.44 1.23 12.79
N ASP A 101 -4.87 0.35 13.71
CA ASP A 101 -6.11 -0.40 13.63
C ASP A 101 -6.29 -1.17 12.31
N ALA A 102 -5.21 -1.65 11.68
CA ALA A 102 -5.25 -2.32 10.38
C ALA A 102 -6.27 -3.48 10.34
N GLU A 103 -6.36 -4.29 11.40
CA GLU A 103 -7.33 -5.37 11.51
C GLU A 103 -8.78 -4.84 11.51
N GLN A 104 -9.06 -3.79 12.27
CA GLN A 104 -10.38 -3.16 12.34
C GLN A 104 -10.74 -2.47 11.03
N LYS A 105 -9.81 -1.73 10.41
CA LYS A 105 -10.00 -1.15 9.06
C LYS A 105 -10.32 -2.24 8.05
N MET A 106 -9.65 -3.40 8.12
CA MET A 106 -9.95 -4.55 7.26
C MET A 106 -11.35 -5.10 7.52
N ASN A 107 -11.78 -5.25 8.77
CA ASN A 107 -13.13 -5.68 9.11
C ASN A 107 -14.20 -4.72 8.59
N VAL A 108 -13.95 -3.40 8.64
CA VAL A 108 -14.81 -2.37 8.05
C VAL A 108 -14.86 -2.52 6.53
N TYR A 109 -13.72 -2.67 5.87
CA TYR A 109 -13.63 -2.89 4.43
C TYR A 109 -14.48 -4.10 4.00
N GLN A 110 -14.30 -5.25 4.64
CA GLN A 110 -15.06 -6.47 4.32
C GLN A 110 -16.57 -6.30 4.54
N SER A 111 -16.97 -5.51 5.53
CA SER A 111 -18.38 -5.20 5.78
C SER A 111 -18.97 -4.31 4.68
N LEU A 112 -18.21 -3.32 4.20
CA LEU A 112 -18.61 -2.47 3.06
C LEU A 112 -18.70 -3.26 1.76
N VAL A 113 -17.73 -4.15 1.50
CA VAL A 113 -17.75 -5.05 0.34
C VAL A 113 -19.06 -5.85 0.32
N LYS A 114 -19.41 -6.50 1.43
CA LYS A 114 -20.66 -7.29 1.55
C LYS A 114 -21.90 -6.42 1.33
N TYR A 115 -21.93 -5.21 1.88
CA TYR A 115 -23.04 -4.27 1.69
C TYR A 115 -23.19 -3.87 0.21
N LEU A 116 -22.11 -3.48 -0.44
CA LEU A 116 -22.09 -3.02 -1.83
C LEU A 116 -22.47 -4.15 -2.80
N GLU A 117 -21.92 -5.34 -2.62
CA GLU A 117 -22.28 -6.53 -3.42
C GLU A 117 -23.76 -6.88 -3.25
N GLY A 118 -24.27 -6.91 -2.00
CA GLY A 118 -25.68 -7.17 -1.72
C GLY A 118 -26.63 -6.13 -2.33
N LYS A 119 -26.15 -4.91 -2.56
CA LYS A 119 -26.88 -3.82 -3.21
C LYS A 119 -26.60 -3.70 -4.71
N ARG A 120 -25.68 -4.51 -5.26
CA ARG A 120 -25.19 -4.41 -6.65
C ARG A 120 -24.65 -3.02 -6.99
N ILE A 121 -23.97 -2.38 -6.04
CA ILE A 121 -23.33 -1.08 -6.20
C ILE A 121 -21.86 -1.33 -6.55
N THR A 122 -21.37 -0.68 -7.61
CA THR A 122 -19.97 -0.73 -8.03
C THR A 122 -19.34 0.64 -7.81
N PRO A 123 -18.72 0.91 -6.64
CA PRO A 123 -18.00 2.15 -6.43
C PRO A 123 -16.73 2.19 -7.28
N ARG A 124 -16.17 3.38 -7.43
CA ARG A 124 -14.80 3.56 -7.93
C ARG A 124 -13.79 3.55 -6.80
N MET A 125 -14.20 4.05 -5.64
CA MET A 125 -13.33 4.22 -4.49
C MET A 125 -14.04 3.84 -3.19
N ILE A 126 -13.30 3.18 -2.31
CA ILE A 126 -13.65 2.99 -0.89
C ILE A 126 -12.51 3.56 -0.06
N ASN A 127 -12.81 4.37 0.94
CA ASN A 127 -11.84 4.87 1.89
C ASN A 127 -12.24 4.42 3.30
N VAL A 128 -11.31 3.73 3.97
CA VAL A 128 -11.43 3.20 5.33
C VAL A 128 -10.33 3.75 6.25
N GLU A 129 -9.72 4.88 5.90
CA GLU A 129 -8.71 5.56 6.72
C GLU A 129 -9.23 5.84 8.13
N PHE A 130 -10.51 6.23 8.24
CA PHE A 130 -11.18 6.49 9.51
C PHE A 130 -12.28 5.46 9.76
N ILE A 131 -12.09 4.60 10.76
CA ILE A 131 -13.00 3.48 11.11
C ILE A 131 -14.42 3.95 11.41
N ASP A 132 -14.57 5.12 12.04
CA ASP A 132 -15.87 5.67 12.43
C ASP A 132 -16.57 6.42 11.30
N SER A 133 -15.90 6.67 10.18
CA SER A 133 -16.45 7.43 9.06
C SER A 133 -15.94 6.94 7.70
N PRO A 134 -16.05 5.63 7.41
CA PRO A 134 -15.66 5.11 6.12
C PRO A 134 -16.69 5.55 5.06
N TYR A 135 -16.24 5.72 3.83
CA TYR A 135 -17.10 6.17 2.76
C TYR A 135 -16.69 5.55 1.42
N PHE A 136 -17.63 5.52 0.47
CA PHE A 136 -17.37 5.13 -0.90
C PHE A 136 -17.82 6.23 -1.86
N ARG A 137 -17.21 6.27 -3.05
CA ARG A 137 -17.57 7.19 -4.13
C ARG A 137 -17.89 6.42 -5.40
N MET A 138 -18.91 6.87 -6.13
CA MET A 138 -19.37 6.24 -7.38
C MET A 138 -18.57 6.73 -8.58
N GLU A 139 -18.48 8.04 -8.78
CA GLU A 139 -17.56 8.80 -9.66
C GLU A 139 -17.97 10.29 -9.55
N GLN A 140 -17.14 11.21 -10.05
CA GLN A 140 -17.56 12.56 -10.46
C GLN A 140 -17.55 12.64 -11.98
#